data_AF-A0A9P6H4J1-F1
#
_entry.id   AF-A0A9P6H4J1-F1
#
_cell.length_a   1.000
_cell.length_b   1.000
_cell.length_c   1.000
_cell.angle_alpha   90.00
_cell.angle_beta   90.00
_cell.angle_gamma   90.00
#
_symmetry.space_group_name_H-M   'P 1'
#
loop_
_entity.id
_entity.type
_entity.pdbx_description
1 polymer ?
#
loop_
_entity_poly.entity_id
_entity_poly.type
_entity_poly.pdbx_seq_one_letter_code
_entity_poly.pdbx_strand_id
1 'polypeptide(L)'
;MAMRSHGHTSVVFFPQKLSMKFTVAATTLISLAPAVLGLTVNAQGNAVQCQPLLLTWSDGTPPYFLTLIPAGQVSAPPLETFPTQTGNELAWVVDLK
;
A
#
# COMPACT_ATOMS: atom_id res chain seq x y z
N MET A 1 0.32 46.07 4.06
CA MET A 1 -0.15 45.30 2.89
C MET A 1 0.80 45.56 1.73
N ALA A 2 1.67 44.61 1.40
CA ALA A 2 2.25 44.41 0.07
C ALA A 2 3.05 43.10 0.08
N MET A 3 2.65 42.19 -0.81
CA MET A 3 3.08 40.81 -0.96
C MET A 3 4.56 40.66 -1.32
N ARG A 4 5.19 39.67 -0.69
CA ARG A 4 6.45 39.03 -1.09
C ARG A 4 6.15 38.13 -2.28
N SER A 5 6.81 38.34 -3.43
CA SER A 5 6.72 37.43 -4.58
C SER A 5 8.11 37.08 -5.10
N HIS A 6 8.20 35.84 -5.54
CA HIS A 6 9.36 34.96 -5.58
C HIS A 6 10.31 35.22 -6.76
N GLY A 7 11.59 34.93 -6.55
CA GLY A 7 12.65 35.02 -7.55
C GLY A 7 12.37 34.14 -8.77
N HIS A 8 12.29 34.76 -9.95
CA HIS A 8 12.36 34.10 -11.23
C HIS A 8 13.83 33.90 -11.62
N THR A 9 14.29 32.65 -11.67
CA THR A 9 15.56 32.29 -12.29
C THR A 9 15.36 32.26 -13.80
N SER A 10 15.85 33.27 -14.52
CA SER A 10 15.84 33.27 -15.99
C SER A 10 16.94 32.35 -16.53
N VAL A 11 16.54 31.27 -17.21
CA VAL A 11 17.43 30.38 -17.95
C VAL A 11 17.70 30.99 -19.32
N VAL A 12 18.95 31.38 -19.58
CA VAL A 12 19.38 31.91 -20.89
C VAL A 12 19.70 30.72 -21.81
N PHE A 13 18.88 30.50 -22.84
CA PHE A 13 19.14 29.49 -23.87
C PHE A 13 19.97 30.09 -25.01
N PHE A 14 21.16 29.53 -25.26
CA PHE A 14 21.92 29.74 -26.49
C PHE A 14 21.29 28.92 -27.64
N PRO A 15 21.11 29.46 -28.85
CA PRO A 15 20.66 28.66 -29.99
C PRO A 15 21.82 27.83 -30.53
N GLN A 16 21.84 26.54 -30.20
CA GLN A 16 22.72 25.57 -30.84
C GLN A 16 22.10 25.17 -32.20
N LYS A 17 22.77 25.58 -33.29
CA LYS A 17 22.39 25.19 -34.66
C LYS A 17 22.71 23.72 -34.88
N LEU A 18 21.72 22.87 -34.67
CA LEU A 18 21.82 21.43 -34.91
C LEU A 18 20.96 21.07 -36.13
N SER A 19 21.61 20.72 -37.24
CA SER A 19 20.93 20.18 -38.42
C SER A 19 20.62 18.70 -38.14
N MET A 20 19.48 18.43 -37.50
CA MET A 20 19.04 17.09 -37.14
C MET A 20 17.61 16.88 -37.65
N LYS A 21 17.46 16.06 -38.69
CA LYS A 21 16.17 15.47 -39.06
C LYS A 21 15.89 14.33 -38.07
N PHE A 22 15.25 14.64 -36.95
CA PHE A 22 14.74 13.64 -36.03
C PHE A 22 13.22 13.75 -36.00
N THR A 23 12.57 12.78 -36.62
CA THR A 23 11.12 12.61 -36.55
C THR A 23 10.76 12.25 -35.12
N VAL A 24 10.30 13.23 -34.34
CA VAL A 24 9.87 13.04 -32.95
C VAL A 24 8.52 12.33 -32.98
N ALA A 25 8.52 11.02 -32.77
CA ALA A 25 7.31 10.30 -32.39
C ALA A 25 7.00 10.66 -30.93
N ALA A 26 5.94 11.43 -30.70
CA ALA A 26 5.48 11.78 -29.36
C ALA A 26 4.85 10.54 -28.70
N THR A 27 5.64 9.80 -27.92
CA THR A 27 5.14 8.74 -27.04
C THR A 27 4.55 9.38 -25.79
N THR A 28 3.22 9.32 -25.66
CA THR A 28 2.52 9.73 -24.45
C THR A 28 2.87 8.78 -23.31
N LEU A 29 3.67 9.24 -22.35
CA LEU A 29 3.89 8.52 -21.09
C LEU A 29 2.58 8.55 -20.29
N ILE A 30 1.86 7.42 -20.25
CA ILE A 30 0.73 7.23 -19.34
C ILE A 30 1.33 6.98 -17.95
N SER A 31 1.30 7.99 -17.08
CA SER A 31 1.67 7.83 -15.67
C SER A 31 0.60 7.01 -14.96
N LEU A 32 0.88 5.74 -14.67
CA LEU A 32 0.08 4.95 -13.73
C LEU A 32 0.31 5.56 -12.33
N ALA A 33 -0.66 6.32 -11.83
CA ALA A 33 -0.67 6.68 -10.42
C ALA A 33 -0.76 5.38 -9.61
N PRO A 34 0.11 5.15 -8.61
CA PRO A 34 -0.01 3.98 -7.77
C PRO A 34 -1.36 4.07 -7.04
N ALA A 35 -2.27 3.13 -7.34
CA ALA A 35 -3.43 2.92 -6.51
C ALA A 35 -2.91 2.48 -5.14
N VAL A 36 -3.24 3.23 -4.08
CA VAL A 36 -3.00 2.82 -2.71
C VAL A 36 -3.97 1.68 -2.40
N LEU A 37 -3.61 0.46 -2.79
CA LEU A 37 -4.33 -0.76 -2.43
C LEU A 37 -3.95 -1.10 -0.98
N GLY A 38 -4.77 -0.65 -0.03
CA GLY A 38 -4.65 -1.06 1.36
C GLY A 38 -5.26 -2.44 1.57
N LEU A 39 -4.50 -3.38 2.12
CA LEU A 39 -5.03 -4.67 2.57
C LEU A 39 -6.13 -4.40 3.61
N THR A 40 -7.35 -4.84 3.32
CA THR A 40 -8.47 -4.72 4.25
C THR A 40 -8.69 -6.06 4.92
N VAL A 41 -8.69 -6.10 6.26
CA VAL A 41 -8.92 -7.32 7.05
C VAL A 41 -10.27 -7.21 7.75
N ASN A 42 -11.08 -8.27 7.69
CA ASN A 42 -12.39 -8.39 8.31
C ASN A 42 -12.48 -9.68 9.15
N ALA A 43 -13.18 -9.62 10.28
CA ALA A 43 -13.43 -10.75 11.16
C ALA A 43 -14.94 -10.89 11.42
N GLN A 44 -15.48 -12.10 11.35
CA GLN A 44 -16.90 -12.39 11.65
C GLN A 44 -17.20 -12.43 13.16
N GLY A 45 -16.68 -11.47 13.92
CA GLY A 45 -16.81 -11.39 15.38
C GLY A 45 -15.49 -11.13 16.10
N ASN A 46 -15.51 -11.29 17.43
CA ASN A 46 -14.31 -11.21 18.26
C ASN A 46 -13.70 -12.61 18.45
N ALA A 47 -12.39 -12.68 18.66
CA ALA A 47 -11.74 -13.92 19.04
C ALA A 47 -12.15 -14.30 20.48
N VAL A 48 -12.83 -15.45 20.62
CA VAL A 48 -13.24 -16.03 21.90
C VAL A 48 -12.72 -17.45 21.95
N GLN A 49 -12.07 -17.82 23.05
CA GLN A 49 -11.44 -19.12 23.21
C GLN A 49 -12.40 -20.27 22.89
N CYS A 50 -11.90 -21.26 22.15
CA CYS A 50 -12.63 -22.45 21.70
C CYS A 50 -13.82 -22.18 20.76
N GLN A 51 -13.99 -20.94 20.26
CA GLN A 51 -15.00 -20.62 19.25
C GLN A 51 -14.38 -20.54 17.85
N PRO A 52 -15.13 -20.90 16.79
CA PRO A 52 -14.68 -20.69 15.42
C PRO A 52 -14.71 -19.20 15.06
N LEU A 53 -13.67 -18.74 14.38
CA LEU A 53 -13.55 -17.40 13.82
C LEU A 53 -13.10 -17.51 12.36
N LEU A 54 -13.82 -16.80 11.49
CA LEU A 54 -13.41 -16.62 10.11
C LEU A 54 -12.81 -15.22 9.94
N LEU A 55 -11.56 -15.20 9.48
CA LEU A 55 -10.85 -14.00 9.07
C LEU A 55 -10.83 -13.95 7.55
N THR A 56 -11.18 -12.81 6.96
CA THR A 56 -11.11 -12.59 5.51
C THR A 56 -10.36 -11.31 5.21
N TRP A 57 -9.72 -11.24 4.05
CA TRP A 57 -9.07 -10.01 3.61
C TRP A 57 -9.21 -9.80 2.11
N SER A 58 -9.29 -8.54 1.72
CA SER A 58 -9.29 -8.10 0.32
C SER A 58 -8.04 -7.30 0.02
N ASP A 59 -7.70 -7.26 -1.27
CA ASP A 59 -6.55 -6.53 -1.79
C ASP A 59 -5.20 -7.10 -1.33
N GLY A 60 -4.11 -6.47 -1.77
CA GLY A 60 -2.76 -7.00 -1.61
C GLY A 60 -2.45 -8.17 -2.55
N THR A 61 -1.24 -8.70 -2.42
CA THR A 61 -0.75 -9.84 -3.20
C THR A 61 -0.10 -10.85 -2.26
N PRO A 62 -0.38 -12.15 -2.41
CA PRO A 62 0.22 -13.18 -1.57
C PRO A 62 1.76 -13.23 -1.74
N PRO A 63 2.50 -13.75 -0.75
CA PRO A 63 2.00 -14.39 0.48
C PRO A 63 1.58 -13.39 1.57
N TYR A 64 0.49 -13.71 2.27
CA TYR A 64 0.01 -12.93 3.42
C TYR A 64 0.55 -13.50 4.73
N PHE A 65 0.92 -12.60 5.64
CA PHE A 65 1.45 -12.93 6.97
C PHE A 65 0.49 -12.34 8.00
N LEU A 66 -0.27 -13.20 8.68
CA LEU A 66 -1.27 -12.77 9.65
C LEU A 66 -0.72 -12.92 11.06
N THR A 67 -0.92 -11.89 11.87
CA THR A 67 -0.62 -11.90 13.31
C THR A 67 -1.78 -11.30 14.06
N LEU A 68 -2.14 -11.91 15.18
CA LEU A 68 -3.16 -11.39 16.09
C LEU A 68 -2.45 -10.67 17.24
N ILE A 69 -2.82 -9.41 17.48
CA ILE A 69 -2.33 -8.61 18.61
C ILE A 69 -3.51 -8.23 19.52
N PRO A 70 -3.25 -7.90 20.80
CA PRO A 70 -4.30 -7.41 21.69
C PRO A 70 -4.92 -6.10 21.16
N ALA A 71 -6.25 -6.00 21.26
CA ALA A 71 -6.98 -4.81 20.82
C ALA A 71 -6.49 -3.53 21.53
N GLY A 72 -6.28 -2.47 20.75
CA GLY A 72 -5.79 -1.18 21.28
C GLY A 72 -4.31 -1.15 21.67
N GLN A 73 -3.55 -2.23 21.44
CA GLN A 73 -2.15 -2.35 21.83
C GLN A 73 -1.26 -2.65 20.61
N VAL A 74 -1.10 -1.66 19.72
CA VAL A 74 -0.37 -1.82 18.43
C VAL A 74 1.11 -2.20 18.56
N SER A 75 1.68 -2.05 19.76
CA SER A 75 3.07 -2.41 20.06
C SER A 75 3.20 -3.62 21.00
N ALA A 76 2.09 -4.28 21.35
CA ALA A 76 2.16 -5.49 22.17
C ALA A 76 2.70 -6.69 21.36
N PRO A 77 3.31 -7.67 22.02
CA PRO A 77 3.65 -8.94 21.40
C PRO A 77 2.41 -9.62 20.77
N PRO A 78 2.56 -10.35 19.66
CA PRO A 78 1.48 -11.15 19.10
C PRO A 78 0.95 -12.19 20.10
N LEU A 79 -0.37 -12.35 20.13
CA LEU A 79 -1.06 -13.44 20.81
C LEU A 79 -1.00 -14.73 19.99
N GLU A 80 -1.04 -14.61 18.66
CA GLU A 80 -0.97 -15.73 17.73
C GLU A 80 -0.30 -15.28 16.42
N THR A 81 0.45 -16.17 15.79
CA THR A 81 1.07 -15.94 14.48
C THR A 81 0.77 -17.11 13.57
N PHE A 82 0.10 -16.82 12.47
CA PHE A 82 -0.33 -17.86 11.54
C PHE A 82 0.76 -18.18 10.52
N PRO A 83 0.76 -19.40 9.96
CA PRO A 83 1.55 -19.71 8.77
C PRO A 83 1.25 -18.76 7.61
N THR A 84 2.12 -18.75 6.59
CA THR A 84 1.88 -17.97 5.37
C THR A 84 0.61 -18.41 4.67
N GLN A 85 -0.18 -17.42 4.23
CA GLN A 85 -1.43 -17.66 3.52
C GLN A 85 -1.28 -17.26 2.05
N THR A 86 -1.86 -18.05 1.16
CA THR A 86 -1.97 -17.72 -0.28
C THR A 86 -3.39 -17.36 -0.70
N GLY A 87 -4.39 -17.78 0.09
CA GLY A 87 -5.79 -17.42 -0.10
C GLY A 87 -6.15 -16.07 0.52
N ASN A 88 -7.45 -15.81 0.61
CA ASN A 88 -8.03 -14.56 1.13
C ASN A 88 -8.85 -14.77 2.41
N GLU A 89 -8.79 -15.98 2.98
CA GLU A 89 -9.52 -16.36 4.17
C GLU A 89 -8.71 -17.31 5.05
N LEU A 90 -8.98 -17.27 6.35
CA LEU A 90 -8.43 -18.17 7.35
C LEU A 90 -9.54 -18.53 8.34
N ALA A 91 -9.94 -19.80 8.33
CA ALA A 91 -10.82 -20.37 9.35
C ALA A 91 -9.97 -20.86 10.52
N TRP A 92 -10.25 -20.35 11.71
CA TRP A 92 -9.47 -20.61 12.91
C TRP A 92 -10.38 -20.98 14.07
N VAL A 93 -10.11 -22.10 14.75
CA VAL A 93 -10.70 -22.40 16.06
C VAL A 93 -9.79 -21.76 17.09
N VAL A 94 -10.29 -20.73 17.77
CA VAL A 94 -9.46 -19.87 18.63
C VAL A 94 -8.79 -20.67 19.74
N ASP A 95 -7.46 -20.76 19.68
CA ASP A 95 -6.59 -21.45 20.62
C ASP A 95 -5.50 -20.53 21.19
N LEU A 96 -5.92 -19.41 21.80
CA LEU A 96 -4.99 -18.47 22.44
C LEU A 96 -4.16 -19.19 23.51
N LYS A 97 -2.85 -18.94 23.51
CA LYS A 97 -1.85 -19.54 24.40
C LYS A 97 -1.43 -18.60 25.53
#